data_AF-A0A355DNU3-F1
#
_entry.id   AF-A0A355DNU3-F1
#
_cell.length_a   1.000
_cell.length_b   1.000
_cell.length_c   1.000
_cell.angle_alpha   90.00
_cell.angle_beta   90.00
_cell.angle_gamma   90.00
#
_symmetry.space_group_name_H-M   'P 1'
#
loop_
_entity.id
_entity.type
_entity.pdbx_description
1 polymer ?
#
loop_
_entity_poly.entity_id
_entity_poly.type
_entity_poly.pdbx_seq_one_letter_code
_entity_poly.pdbx_strand_id
1 'polypeptide(L)'
;HKAQTVATQFNTVNNALILGCDSVLSINGEIHGKPANPEEAIARWQQMRGNQGILYTGHALIDVSQDKTVVKCGITKVYFTQVSDQAIAAY
;
A
#
# COMPACT_ATOMS: atom_id res chain seq x y z
N HIS A 1 12.26 -3.25 -4.73
CA HIS A 1 12.83 -3.91 -3.54
C HIS A 1 12.15 -5.23 -3.19
N LYS A 2 10.87 -5.26 -2.74
CA LYS A 2 10.19 -6.51 -2.29
C LYS A 2 10.29 -7.68 -3.30
N ALA A 3 9.83 -7.48 -4.54
CA ALA A 3 9.89 -8.50 -5.58
C ALA A 3 11.33 -8.96 -5.89
N GLN A 4 12.29 -8.04 -5.90
CA GLN A 4 13.71 -8.35 -6.14
C GLN A 4 14.30 -9.21 -5.02
N THR A 5 14.00 -8.90 -3.75
CA THR A 5 14.44 -9.71 -2.61
C THR A 5 13.91 -11.14 -2.67
N VAL A 6 12.71 -11.35 -3.20
CA VAL A 6 12.17 -12.70 -3.39
C VAL A 6 12.80 -13.35 -4.62
N ALA A 7 13.00 -12.62 -5.71
CA ALA A 7 13.57 -13.15 -6.95
C ALA A 7 14.94 -13.81 -6.72
N THR A 8 15.78 -13.30 -5.81
CA THR A 8 17.09 -13.91 -5.47
C THR A 8 16.99 -15.33 -4.92
N GLN A 9 15.82 -15.75 -4.43
CA GLN A 9 15.57 -17.09 -3.90
C GLN A 9 15.16 -18.09 -4.99
N PHE A 10 14.84 -17.59 -6.20
CA PHE A 10 14.36 -18.39 -7.34
C PHE A 10 15.39 -18.50 -8.46
N ASN A 11 16.66 -18.21 -8.19
CA ASN A 11 17.75 -18.26 -9.19
C ASN A 11 17.99 -19.65 -9.80
N THR A 12 17.48 -20.71 -9.16
CA THR A 12 17.55 -22.09 -9.66
C THR A 12 16.30 -22.52 -10.43
N VAL A 13 15.26 -21.67 -10.47
CA VAL A 13 13.99 -21.92 -11.15
C VAL A 13 13.89 -20.97 -12.34
N ASN A 14 14.07 -21.51 -13.55
CA ASN A 14 14.18 -20.69 -14.76
C ASN A 14 12.84 -20.15 -15.27
N ASN A 15 11.69 -20.58 -14.75
CA ASN A 15 10.35 -20.21 -15.25
C ASN A 15 9.46 -19.64 -14.12
N ALA A 16 9.94 -18.64 -13.39
CA ALA A 16 9.21 -17.99 -12.30
C ALA A 16 8.76 -16.57 -12.66
N LEU A 17 7.53 -16.23 -12.26
CA LEU A 17 7.02 -14.86 -12.22
C LEU A 17 6.88 -14.42 -10.76
N ILE A 18 7.52 -13.32 -10.39
CA ILE A 18 7.45 -12.74 -9.04
C ILE A 18 6.69 -11.44 -9.08
N LEU A 19 5.55 -11.38 -8.39
CA LEU A 19 4.75 -10.17 -8.20
C LEU A 19 4.97 -9.60 -6.80
N GLY A 20 5.45 -8.35 -6.72
CA GLY A 20 5.50 -7.58 -5.50
C GLY A 20 4.50 -6.42 -5.53
N CYS A 21 3.79 -6.21 -4.42
CA CYS A 21 2.84 -5.12 -4.27
C CYS A 21 3.15 -4.27 -3.03
N ASP A 22 2.83 -2.99 -3.12
CA ASP A 22 2.82 -2.09 -1.97
C ASP A 22 1.78 -0.98 -2.15
N SER A 23 1.23 -0.50 -1.05
CA SER A 23 0.26 0.59 -1.07
C SER A 23 0.59 1.65 -0.05
N VAL A 24 0.37 2.91 -0.41
CA VAL A 24 0.46 4.04 0.51
C VAL A 24 -0.75 4.94 0.33
N LEU A 25 -1.33 5.39 1.46
CA LEU A 25 -2.42 6.34 1.49
C LEU A 25 -1.86 7.73 1.78
N SER A 26 -2.11 8.67 0.88
CA SER A 26 -1.79 10.07 1.08
C SER A 26 -3.03 10.89 1.39
N ILE A 27 -2.97 11.71 2.43
CA ILE A 27 -4.06 12.57 2.88
C ILE A 27 -3.46 13.94 3.18
N ASN A 28 -4.07 14.98 2.62
CA ASN A 28 -3.56 16.36 2.74
C ASN A 28 -2.07 16.52 2.34
N GLY A 29 -1.58 15.70 1.41
CA GLY A 29 -0.20 15.74 0.92
C GLY A 29 0.81 14.95 1.76
N GLU A 30 0.40 14.38 2.89
CA GLU A 30 1.26 13.53 3.73
C GLU A 30 1.02 12.05 3.42
N ILE A 31 2.07 11.23 3.50
CA ILE A 31 1.96 9.77 3.36
C ILE A 31 1.87 9.17 4.75
N HIS A 32 0.80 8.40 4.97
CA HIS A 32 0.58 7.70 6.22
C HIS A 32 0.93 6.21 6.07
N GLY A 33 1.96 5.76 6.79
CA GLY A 33 2.35 4.34 6.89
C GLY A 33 1.38 3.53 7.77
N LYS A 34 1.75 2.33 8.22
CA LYS A 34 0.94 1.65 9.26
C LYS A 34 1.08 2.42 10.59
N PRO A 35 -0.01 2.64 11.34
CA PRO A 35 0.08 3.25 12.66
C PRO A 35 0.90 2.33 13.59
N ALA A 36 1.68 2.92 14.49
CA ALA A 36 2.50 2.17 15.44
C ALA A 36 1.68 1.62 16.62
N ASN A 37 0.57 2.30 16.97
CA ASN A 37 -0.30 1.93 18.08
C ASN A 37 -1.78 2.34 17.80
N PRO A 38 -2.74 1.83 18.60
CA PRO A 38 -4.16 2.16 18.44
C PRO A 38 -4.48 3.65 18.60
N GLU A 39 -3.79 4.37 19.48
CA GLU A 39 -4.02 5.80 19.71
C GLU A 39 -3.70 6.62 18.46
N GLU A 40 -2.60 6.29 17.77
CA GLU A 40 -2.23 6.89 16.49
C GLU A 40 -3.24 6.53 15.40
N ALA A 41 -3.74 5.29 15.39
CA ALA A 41 -4.76 4.87 14.44
C ALA A 41 -6.05 5.69 14.59
N ILE A 42 -6.53 5.88 15.83
CA ILE A 42 -7.72 6.68 16.16
C ILE A 42 -7.50 8.14 15.77
N ALA A 43 -6.40 8.76 16.21
CA ALA A 43 -6.09 10.15 15.90
C ALA A 43 -6.05 10.39 14.38
N ARG A 44 -5.48 9.44 13.64
CA ARG A 44 -5.46 9.50 12.18
C ARG A 44 -6.86 9.37 11.59
N TRP A 45 -7.67 8.41 12.01
CA TRP A 45 -9.06 8.28 11.54
C TRP A 45 -9.89 9.55 11.81
N GLN A 46 -9.67 10.22 12.93
CA GLN A 46 -10.31 11.50 13.25
C GLN A 46 -9.89 12.64 12.31
N GLN A 47 -8.66 12.64 11.80
CA GLN A 47 -8.21 13.57 10.76
C GLN A 47 -8.76 13.21 9.38
N MET A 48 -8.98 11.92 9.13
CA MET A 48 -9.43 11.40 7.84
C MET A 48 -10.92 11.58 7.59
N ARG A 49 -11.76 11.46 8.63
CA ARG A 49 -13.21 11.50 8.50
C ARG A 49 -13.67 12.76 7.77
N GLY A 50 -14.59 12.60 6.82
CA GLY A 50 -15.12 13.69 6.00
C GLY A 50 -14.15 14.26 4.95
N ASN A 51 -12.91 13.78 4.90
CA ASN A 51 -11.91 14.20 3.92
C ASN A 51 -11.77 13.16 2.79
N GLN A 52 -10.85 13.44 1.86
CA GLN A 52 -10.47 12.52 0.80
C GLN A 52 -8.95 12.28 0.82
N GLY A 53 -8.54 11.09 0.40
CA GLY A 53 -7.14 10.71 0.24
C GLY A 53 -6.86 10.11 -1.14
N ILE A 54 -5.58 10.01 -1.48
CA ILE A 54 -5.11 9.32 -2.68
C ILE A 54 -4.39 8.05 -2.26
N LEU A 55 -4.92 6.90 -2.65
CA LEU A 55 -4.29 5.60 -2.49
C LEU A 55 -3.45 5.29 -3.72
N TYR A 56 -2.16 5.15 -3.52
CA TYR A 56 -1.22 4.67 -4.53
C TYR A 56 -0.97 3.18 -4.29
N THR A 57 -1.12 2.36 -5.32
CA THR A 57 -0.78 0.93 -5.26
C THR A 57 0.24 0.61 -6.34
N GLY A 58 1.48 0.38 -5.92
CA GLY A 58 2.57 -0.04 -6.78
C GLY A 58 2.59 -1.55 -6.96
N HIS A 59 2.84 -1.99 -8.19
CA HIS A 59 3.02 -3.39 -8.57
C HIS A 59 4.32 -3.51 -9.34
N ALA A 60 5.13 -4.51 -8.99
CA ALA A 60 6.34 -4.89 -9.73
C ALA A 60 6.25 -6.37 -10.09
N LEU A 61 6.26 -6.66 -11.39
CA LEU A 61 6.30 -8.02 -11.92
C LEU A 61 7.71 -8.28 -12.49
N ILE A 62 8.35 -9.32 -12.00
CA ILE A 62 9.65 -9.80 -12.47
C ILE A 62 9.45 -11.15 -13.14
N ASP A 63 9.87 -11.25 -14.39
CA ASP A 63 9.99 -12.50 -15.14
C ASP A 63 11.45 -12.94 -15.14
N VAL A 64 11.73 -14.03 -14.41
CA VAL A 64 13.09 -14.59 -14.27
C VAL A 64 13.56 -15.22 -15.57
N SER A 65 12.64 -15.80 -16.35
CA SER A 65 12.97 -16.48 -17.60
C SER A 65 13.45 -15.52 -18.68
N GLN A 66 12.90 -14.30 -18.69
CA GLN A 66 13.18 -13.26 -19.69
C GLN A 66 14.06 -12.13 -19.16
N ASP A 67 14.50 -12.20 -17.89
CA ASP A 67 15.18 -11.12 -17.18
C ASP A 67 14.48 -9.75 -17.36
N LYS A 68 13.14 -9.76 -17.21
CA LYS A 68 12.30 -8.58 -17.47
C LYS A 68 11.58 -8.13 -16.22
N THR A 69 11.60 -6.82 -15.97
CA THR A 69 10.82 -6.21 -14.89
C THR A 69 9.84 -5.19 -15.45
N VAL A 70 8.58 -5.26 -15.02
CA VAL A 70 7.55 -4.25 -15.30
C VAL A 70 7.06 -3.69 -13.98
N VAL A 71 7.04 -2.36 -13.88
CA VAL A 71 6.49 -1.64 -12.71
C VAL A 71 5.33 -0.77 -13.16
N LYS A 72 4.23 -0.82 -12.39
CA LYS A 72 3.03 0.00 -12.61
C LYS A 72 2.51 0.52 -11.28
N CYS A 73 1.85 1.68 -11.31
CA CYS A 73 1.17 2.26 -10.15
C CYS A 73 -0.28 2.56 -10.52
N GLY A 74 -1.21 2.04 -9.72
CA GLY A 74 -2.62 2.42 -9.75
C GLY A 74 -2.88 3.53 -8.74
N ILE A 75 -3.68 4.53 -9.13
CA ILE A 75 -4.04 5.67 -8.29
C ILE A 75 -5.55 5.68 -8.10
N THR A 76 -6.00 5.67 -6.84
CA THR A 76 -7.42 5.71 -6.48
C THR A 76 -7.68 6.85 -5.52
N LYS A 77 -8.70 7.66 -5.80
CA LYS A 77 -9.19 8.66 -4.84
C LYS A 77 -10.19 8.01 -3.90
N VAL A 78 -9.95 8.12 -2.60
CA VAL A 78 -10.77 7.53 -1.53
C VAL A 78 -11.49 8.66 -0.80
N TYR A 79 -12.79 8.52 -0.60
CA TYR A 79 -13.62 9.47 0.14
C TYR A 79 -14.02 8.86 1.48
N PHE A 80 -13.73 9.56 2.57
CA PHE A 80 -14.05 9.10 3.91
C PHE A 80 -15.35 9.75 4.38
N THR A 81 -16.23 8.93 4.97
CA THR A 81 -17.47 9.42 5.57
C THR A 81 -17.18 10.22 6.85
N GLN A 82 -18.17 11.00 7.28
CA GLN A 82 -18.16 11.60 8.62
C GLN A 82 -18.50 10.54 9.68
N VAL A 83 -17.49 9.77 10.09
CA VAL A 83 -17.63 8.70 11.10
C VAL A 83 -17.50 9.27 12.52
N SER A 84 -18.33 8.79 13.44
CA SER A 84 -18.32 9.23 14.84
C SER A 84 -17.13 8.68 15.62
N ASP A 85 -16.70 9.36 16.68
CA ASP A 85 -15.58 8.89 17.51
C ASP A 85 -15.84 7.51 18.13
N GLN A 86 -17.10 7.21 18.47
CA GLN A 86 -17.50 5.90 18.97
C GLN A 86 -17.27 4.81 17.91
N ALA A 87 -17.64 5.08 16.66
CA ALA A 87 -17.44 4.12 15.57
C ALA A 87 -15.95 3.97 15.20
N ILE A 88 -15.14 5.03 15.32
CA ILE A 88 -13.68 4.95 15.16
C ILE A 88 -13.07 4.07 16.25
N ALA A 89 -13.45 4.26 17.51
CA ALA A 89 -12.87 3.52 18.64
C ALA A 89 -13.27 2.02 18.68
N ALA A 90 -14.36 1.65 18.00
CA ALA A 90 -14.88 0.28 17.98
C ALA A 90 -14.32 -0.59 16.82
N TYR A 91 -13.54 -0.01 15.91
CA TYR A 91 -13.00 -0.68 14.72
C TYR A 91 -11.60 -1.24 14.97
#